data_AF-A0AAU9VEP8-F1
#
_entry.id   AF-A0AAU9VEP8-F1
#
_cell.length_a   1.000
_cell.length_b   1.000
_cell.length_c   1.000
_cell.angle_alpha   90.00
_cell.angle_beta   90.00
_cell.angle_gamma   90.00
#
_symmetry.space_group_name_H-M   'P 1'
#
loop_
_entity.id
_entity.type
_entity.pdbx_description
1 polymer ?
#
loop_
_entity_poly.entity_id
_entity_poly.type
_entity_poly.pdbx_seq_one_letter_code
_entity_poly.pdbx_strand_id
1 'polypeptide(L)'
;MLQANEIVVLKDIEKILKPFHSVTEEMSAEKYVTSSKAIPIIKCLRTVLDTFTPISDLAKQLKHSLQSEFNKRFENIQKVHLFSVATFLDPRFKKIHLDDDPLSLSKTITYTNKCLNWNTKNDDNSGAASSESSVSSATVDGHDIWQVHREKIMALASNLSMVKNAELDLYVAAPLSNLTVDPLNFWKSSEGTFPKLTELALKHLSVMATSAPSERLFSKAGNMVRKTRNRILGKRLSKLLFLNCLPENLW
;
A
#
# COMPACT_ATOMS: atom_id res chain seq x y z
N MET A 1 14.84 39.32 0.95
CA MET A 1 13.62 39.54 1.74
C MET A 1 12.47 39.11 0.84
N LEU A 2 11.69 38.10 1.22
CA LEU A 2 10.56 37.62 0.41
C LEU A 2 9.45 38.67 0.39
N GLN A 3 8.88 38.93 -0.77
CA GLN A 3 7.74 39.82 -0.94
C GLN A 3 6.44 39.13 -0.45
N ALA A 4 5.43 39.93 -0.08
CA ALA A 4 4.18 39.39 0.46
C ALA A 4 3.43 38.47 -0.54
N ASN A 5 3.50 38.78 -1.83
CA ASN A 5 2.97 37.93 -2.90
C ASN A 5 3.69 36.56 -2.96
N GLU A 6 5.02 36.54 -2.84
CA GLU A 6 5.82 35.30 -2.85
C GLU A 6 5.45 34.40 -1.67
N ILE A 7 5.19 34.97 -0.49
CA ILE A 7 4.74 34.20 0.69
C ILE A 7 3.37 33.55 0.45
N VAL A 8 2.44 34.24 -0.20
CA VAL A 8 1.13 33.67 -0.55
C VAL A 8 1.28 32.52 -1.54
N VAL A 9 2.12 32.71 -2.57
CA VAL A 9 2.43 31.66 -3.56
C VAL A 9 3.04 30.43 -2.90
N LEU A 10 4.02 30.61 -2.00
CA LEU A 10 4.66 29.51 -1.28
C LEU A 10 3.66 28.73 -0.41
N LYS A 11 2.75 29.41 0.28
CA LYS A 11 1.70 28.76 1.07
C LYS A 11 0.73 27.95 0.20
N ASP A 12 0.41 28.42 -0.99
CA ASP A 12 -0.42 27.68 -1.93
C ASP A 12 0.30 26.43 -2.47
N ILE A 13 1.59 26.56 -2.79
CA ILE A 13 2.43 25.42 -3.22
C ILE A 13 2.56 24.39 -2.11
N GLU A 14 2.81 24.82 -0.87
CA GLU A 14 2.88 23.94 0.30
C GLU A 14 1.59 23.12 0.44
N LYS A 15 0.42 23.76 0.32
CA LYS A 15 -0.87 23.06 0.38
C LYS A 15 -1.05 22.02 -0.72
N ILE A 16 -0.59 22.30 -1.95
CA ILE A 16 -0.62 21.34 -3.07
C ILE A 16 0.29 20.15 -2.80
N LEU A 17 1.49 20.39 -2.26
CA LEU A 17 2.50 19.35 -2.07
C LEU A 17 2.30 18.54 -0.79
N LYS A 18 1.57 19.06 0.20
CA LYS A 18 1.33 18.37 1.48
C LYS A 18 0.70 16.97 1.33
N PRO A 19 -0.34 16.75 0.49
CA PRO A 19 -0.85 15.41 0.23
C PRO A 19 0.20 14.44 -0.35
N PHE A 20 1.07 14.93 -1.25
CA PHE A 20 2.15 14.11 -1.81
C PHE A 20 3.17 13.70 -0.74
N HIS A 21 3.49 14.62 0.17
CA HIS A 21 4.34 14.32 1.31
C HIS A 21 3.74 13.22 2.20
N SER A 22 2.47 13.37 2.62
CA SER A 22 1.78 12.37 3.44
C SER A 22 1.70 10.99 2.75
N VAL A 23 1.41 10.96 1.45
CA VAL A 23 1.42 9.73 0.66
C VAL A 23 2.82 9.10 0.58
N THR A 24 3.85 9.92 0.42
CA THR A 24 5.24 9.45 0.34
C THR A 24 5.66 8.83 1.67
N GLU A 25 5.33 9.46 2.80
CA GLU A 25 5.61 8.89 4.13
C GLU A 25 4.90 7.55 4.33
N GLU A 26 3.61 7.49 4.01
CA GLU A 26 2.79 6.28 4.15
C GLU A 26 3.30 5.11 3.30
N MET A 27 3.76 5.39 2.08
CA MET A 27 4.27 4.38 1.14
C MET A 27 5.74 4.01 1.36
N SER A 28 6.48 4.80 2.14
CA SER A 28 7.89 4.57 2.48
C SER A 28 8.10 3.77 3.77
N ALA A 29 7.01 3.24 4.31
CA ALA A 29 7.05 2.42 5.51
C ALA A 29 7.54 0.99 5.23
N GLU A 30 8.11 0.39 6.28
CA GLU A 30 8.67 -0.97 6.26
C GLU A 30 8.02 -1.90 7.30
N LYS A 31 7.25 -1.34 8.24
CA LYS A 31 6.65 -2.08 9.37
C LYS A 31 5.21 -2.51 9.14
N TYR A 32 4.59 -2.07 8.05
CA TYR A 32 3.22 -2.40 7.71
C TYR A 32 3.08 -2.59 6.20
N VAL A 33 1.98 -3.23 5.80
CA VAL A 33 1.68 -3.53 4.39
C VAL A 33 1.51 -2.24 3.58
N THR A 34 2.31 -2.11 2.51
CA THR A 34 2.25 -1.00 1.55
C THR A 34 1.78 -1.41 0.16
N SER A 35 1.98 -2.66 -0.28
CA SER A 35 1.58 -3.12 -1.62
C SER A 35 0.08 -2.97 -1.88
N SER A 36 -0.77 -3.34 -0.92
CA SER A 36 -2.23 -3.22 -1.04
C SER A 36 -2.73 -1.78 -0.96
N LYS A 37 -1.93 -0.86 -0.42
CA LYS A 37 -2.28 0.57 -0.32
C LYS A 37 -1.99 1.33 -1.61
N ALA A 38 -1.16 0.79 -2.50
CA ALA A 38 -0.70 1.49 -3.71
C ALA A 38 -1.85 2.00 -4.58
N ILE A 39 -2.79 1.12 -4.98
CA ILE A 39 -3.92 1.51 -5.82
C ILE A 39 -4.87 2.48 -5.08
N PRO A 40 -5.33 2.18 -3.84
CA PRO A 40 -6.16 3.09 -3.07
C PRO A 40 -5.57 4.49 -2.91
N ILE A 41 -4.29 4.58 -2.52
CA ILE A 41 -3.61 5.86 -2.27
C ILE A 41 -3.48 6.67 -3.56
N ILE A 42 -3.12 6.04 -4.68
CA ILE A 42 -3.05 6.73 -5.97
C ILE A 42 -4.41 7.29 -6.37
N LYS A 43 -5.49 6.53 -6.16
CA LYS A 43 -6.86 7.01 -6.43
C LYS A 43 -7.25 8.16 -5.51
N CYS A 44 -7.01 8.04 -4.21
CA CYS A 44 -7.32 9.11 -3.25
C CYS A 44 -6.52 10.38 -3.56
N LEU A 45 -5.22 10.25 -3.86
CA LEU A 45 -4.36 11.37 -4.21
C LEU A 45 -4.80 12.05 -5.51
N ARG A 46 -5.24 11.29 -6.53
CA ARG A 46 -5.84 11.85 -7.74
C ARG A 46 -7.07 12.70 -7.41
N THR A 47 -7.99 12.17 -6.61
CA THR A 47 -9.19 12.91 -6.19
C THR A 47 -8.84 14.18 -5.42
N VAL A 48 -7.89 14.13 -4.50
CA VAL A 48 -7.41 15.31 -3.75
C VAL A 48 -6.79 16.34 -4.70
N LEU A 49 -5.98 15.91 -5.66
CA LEU A 49 -5.36 16.80 -6.64
C LEU A 49 -6.41 17.45 -7.56
N ASP A 50 -7.41 16.69 -7.98
CA ASP A 50 -8.47 17.18 -8.87
C ASP A 50 -9.37 18.21 -8.17
N THR A 51 -9.72 17.96 -6.91
CA THR A 51 -10.56 18.85 -6.07
C THR A 51 -9.85 20.11 -5.59
N PHE A 52 -8.51 20.10 -5.52
CA PHE A 52 -7.75 21.25 -5.05
C PHE A 52 -7.89 22.47 -5.97
N THR A 53 -8.27 23.64 -5.44
CA THR A 53 -8.42 24.89 -6.21
C THR A 53 -7.38 25.93 -5.79
N PRO A 54 -6.26 26.08 -6.54
CA PRO A 54 -5.23 27.05 -6.23
C PRO A 54 -5.68 28.49 -6.54
N ILE A 55 -5.19 29.45 -5.74
CA ILE A 55 -5.49 30.87 -5.92
C ILE A 55 -4.48 31.50 -6.89
N SER A 56 -3.19 31.25 -6.68
CA SER A 56 -2.10 31.75 -7.52
C SER A 56 -2.02 31.07 -8.90
N ASP A 57 -1.69 31.83 -9.93
CA ASP A 57 -1.47 31.30 -11.29
C ASP A 57 -0.29 30.34 -11.37
N LEU A 58 0.79 30.58 -10.61
CA LEU A 58 1.91 29.64 -10.53
C LEU A 58 1.46 28.30 -9.92
N ALA A 59 0.60 28.35 -8.90
CA ALA A 59 0.06 27.15 -8.25
C ALA A 59 -0.90 26.39 -9.19
N LYS A 60 -1.64 27.09 -10.06
CA LYS A 60 -2.44 26.46 -11.14
C LYS A 60 -1.55 25.75 -12.16
N GLN A 61 -0.47 26.39 -12.61
CA GLN A 61 0.50 25.77 -13.52
C GLN A 61 1.15 24.52 -12.89
N LEU A 62 1.53 24.62 -11.61
CA LEU A 62 2.07 23.48 -10.86
C LEU A 62 1.05 22.34 -10.76
N LYS A 63 -0.22 22.64 -10.41
CA LYS A 63 -1.29 21.63 -10.37
C LYS A 63 -1.42 20.91 -11.71
N HIS A 64 -1.47 21.64 -12.83
CA HIS A 64 -1.59 21.03 -14.15
C HIS A 64 -0.39 20.14 -14.51
N SER A 65 0.83 20.59 -14.20
CA SER A 65 2.04 19.79 -14.42
C SER A 65 2.03 18.51 -13.57
N LEU A 66 1.66 18.62 -12.28
CA LEU A 66 1.52 17.49 -11.37
C LEU A 66 0.45 16.51 -11.87
N GLN A 67 -0.73 16.99 -12.27
CA GLN A 67 -1.79 16.14 -12.82
C GLN A 67 -1.33 15.37 -14.06
N SER A 68 -0.63 16.05 -14.98
CA SER A 68 -0.12 15.42 -16.20
C SER A 68 0.89 14.32 -15.89
N GLU A 69 1.90 14.60 -15.07
CA GLU A 69 2.92 13.61 -14.69
C GLU A 69 2.33 12.47 -13.84
N PHE A 70 1.40 12.79 -12.94
CA PHE A 70 0.73 11.80 -12.10
C PHE A 70 -0.09 10.82 -12.94
N ASN A 71 -0.87 11.31 -13.90
CA ASN A 71 -1.65 10.46 -14.79
C ASN A 71 -0.74 9.63 -15.69
N LYS A 72 0.27 10.25 -16.31
CA LYS A 72 1.25 9.53 -17.14
C LYS A 72 1.94 8.37 -16.42
N ARG A 73 2.29 8.55 -15.14
CA ARG A 73 3.02 7.55 -14.35
C ARG A 73 2.13 6.48 -13.74
N PHE A 74 0.92 6.83 -13.33
CA PHE A 74 0.06 5.94 -12.53
C PHE A 74 -1.22 5.46 -13.21
N GLU A 75 -1.48 5.83 -14.47
CA GLU A 75 -2.63 5.36 -15.25
C GLU A 75 -2.78 3.83 -15.24
N ASN A 76 -1.67 3.11 -15.39
CA ASN A 76 -1.67 1.65 -15.56
C ASN A 76 -1.42 0.87 -14.26
N ILE A 77 -1.42 1.52 -13.09
CA ILE A 77 -1.09 0.84 -11.83
C ILE A 77 -2.05 -0.33 -11.52
N GLN A 78 -3.33 -0.21 -11.89
CA GLN A 78 -4.33 -1.26 -11.70
C GLN A 78 -4.08 -2.50 -12.57
N LYS A 79 -3.32 -2.36 -13.67
CA LYS A 79 -2.97 -3.47 -14.57
C LYS A 79 -1.82 -4.31 -14.01
N VAL A 80 -1.10 -3.81 -12.99
CA VAL A 80 -0.01 -4.54 -12.33
C VAL A 80 -0.62 -5.56 -11.37
N HIS A 81 -0.57 -6.84 -11.76
CA HIS A 81 -1.17 -7.95 -11.00
C HIS A 81 -0.75 -7.97 -9.52
N LEU A 82 0.52 -7.66 -9.22
CA LEU A 82 1.01 -7.61 -7.84
C LEU A 82 0.16 -6.67 -6.97
N PHE A 83 -0.01 -5.43 -7.40
CA PHE A 83 -0.77 -4.43 -6.64
C PHE A 83 -2.27 -4.69 -6.69
N SER A 84 -2.79 -5.16 -7.82
CA SER A 84 -4.23 -5.43 -7.94
C SER A 84 -4.67 -6.59 -7.08
N VAL A 85 -3.90 -7.69 -7.04
CA VAL A 85 -4.15 -8.84 -6.16
C VAL A 85 -3.94 -8.46 -4.70
N ALA A 86 -2.86 -7.74 -4.36
CA ALA A 86 -2.64 -7.28 -2.99
C ALA A 86 -3.78 -6.38 -2.49
N THR A 87 -4.25 -5.44 -3.32
CA THR A 87 -5.39 -4.57 -2.98
C THR A 87 -6.68 -5.38 -2.80
N PHE A 88 -6.92 -6.35 -3.68
CA PHE A 88 -8.11 -7.20 -3.64
C PHE A 88 -8.14 -8.11 -2.40
N LEU A 89 -6.99 -8.68 -2.04
CA LEU A 89 -6.82 -9.52 -0.84
C LEU A 89 -6.65 -8.69 0.44
N ASP A 90 -6.70 -7.37 0.39
CA ASP A 90 -6.73 -6.56 1.61
C ASP A 90 -8.19 -6.39 2.08
N PRO A 91 -8.53 -6.86 3.29
CA PRO A 91 -9.89 -6.81 3.81
C PRO A 91 -10.42 -5.38 4.00
N ARG A 92 -9.54 -4.37 4.01
CA ARG A 92 -9.88 -2.95 4.09
C ARG A 92 -10.39 -2.40 2.75
N PHE A 93 -9.93 -2.94 1.63
CA PHE A 93 -10.18 -2.36 0.30
C PHE A 93 -11.05 -3.26 -0.58
N LYS A 94 -10.77 -4.57 -0.62
CA LYS A 94 -11.45 -5.54 -1.48
C LYS A 94 -11.63 -5.03 -2.91
N LYS A 95 -12.88 -4.80 -3.34
CA LYS A 95 -13.24 -4.35 -4.69
C LYS A 95 -13.37 -2.83 -4.84
N ILE A 96 -13.41 -2.06 -3.74
CA ILE A 96 -13.77 -0.61 -3.73
C ILE A 96 -12.86 0.25 -4.60
N HIS A 97 -11.59 -0.14 -4.72
CA HIS A 97 -10.61 0.63 -5.49
C HIS A 97 -10.29 -0.05 -6.82
N LEU A 98 -11.10 -1.01 -7.26
CA LEU A 98 -10.93 -1.75 -8.52
C LEU A 98 -12.20 -1.75 -9.38
N ASP A 99 -13.30 -1.21 -8.86
CA ASP A 99 -14.62 -1.08 -9.50
C ASP A 99 -14.62 -0.15 -10.72
N ASP A 100 -13.81 0.91 -10.70
CA ASP A 100 -13.72 1.88 -11.80
C ASP A 100 -13.27 1.26 -13.15
N ASP A 101 -12.65 0.06 -13.14
CA ASP A 101 -12.25 -0.68 -14.34
C ASP A 101 -12.68 -2.16 -14.23
N PRO A 102 -13.90 -2.51 -14.70
CA PRO A 102 -14.44 -3.87 -14.63
C PRO A 102 -13.54 -4.91 -15.30
N LEU A 103 -12.76 -4.53 -16.33
CA LEU A 103 -11.84 -5.44 -17.02
C LEU A 103 -10.63 -5.76 -16.14
N SER A 104 -10.05 -4.76 -15.47
CA SER A 104 -8.93 -4.97 -14.54
C SER A 104 -9.37 -5.75 -13.30
N LEU A 105 -10.58 -5.52 -12.79
CA LEU A 105 -11.14 -6.33 -11.70
C LEU A 105 -11.32 -7.79 -12.12
N SER A 106 -11.94 -8.04 -13.28
CA SER A 106 -12.13 -9.40 -13.81
C SER A 106 -10.80 -10.12 -14.02
N LYS A 107 -9.79 -9.44 -14.59
CA LYS A 107 -8.42 -9.97 -14.72
C LYS A 107 -7.79 -10.29 -13.37
N THR A 108 -7.98 -9.44 -12.36
CA THR A 108 -7.46 -9.64 -11.00
C THR A 108 -8.11 -10.86 -10.35
N ILE A 109 -9.43 -11.01 -10.43
CA ILE A 109 -10.15 -12.17 -9.90
C ILE A 109 -9.70 -13.44 -10.63
N THR A 110 -9.61 -13.40 -11.96
CA THR A 110 -9.16 -14.54 -12.78
C THR A 110 -7.74 -14.96 -12.43
N TYR A 111 -6.82 -14.00 -12.28
CA TYR A 111 -5.45 -14.26 -11.87
C TYR A 111 -5.36 -14.81 -10.45
N THR A 112 -6.14 -14.25 -9.52
CA THR A 112 -6.23 -14.74 -8.13
C THR A 112 -6.68 -16.20 -8.10
N ASN A 113 -7.75 -16.54 -8.83
CA ASN A 113 -8.23 -17.92 -8.97
C ASN A 113 -7.17 -18.85 -9.58
N LYS A 114 -6.42 -18.37 -10.58
CA LYS A 114 -5.32 -19.12 -11.19
C LYS A 114 -4.22 -19.41 -10.15
N CYS A 115 -3.86 -18.45 -9.31
CA CYS A 115 -2.87 -18.64 -8.24
C CYS A 115 -3.33 -19.65 -7.18
N LEU A 116 -4.59 -19.57 -6.74
CA LEU A 116 -5.17 -20.52 -5.78
C LEU A 116 -5.15 -21.96 -6.31
N ASN A 117 -5.49 -22.14 -7.58
CA ASN A 117 -5.50 -23.46 -8.22
C ASN A 117 -4.09 -24.00 -8.50
N TRP A 118 -3.11 -23.11 -8.67
CA TRP A 118 -1.70 -23.51 -8.82
C TRP A 118 -1.13 -24.08 -7.53
N ASN A 119 -1.38 -23.43 -6.39
CA ASN A 119 -0.90 -23.90 -5.08
C ASN A 119 -1.55 -25.25 -4.69
N THR A 120 -2.83 -25.46 -5.04
CA THR A 120 -3.51 -26.74 -4.78
C THR A 120 -2.85 -27.95 -5.46
N LYS A 121 -2.06 -27.77 -6.53
CA LYS A 121 -1.33 -28.87 -7.18
C LYS A 121 0.01 -29.21 -6.49
N ASN A 122 0.47 -28.38 -5.56
CA ASN A 122 1.77 -28.50 -4.90
C ASN A 122 1.68 -28.83 -3.40
N ASP A 123 0.49 -28.78 -2.78
CA ASP A 123 0.28 -28.80 -1.32
C ASP A 123 -0.29 -30.11 -0.74
N ASP A 124 0.16 -31.27 -1.21
CA ASP A 124 -0.08 -32.55 -0.50
C ASP A 124 0.84 -32.73 0.74
N ASN A 125 1.37 -31.65 1.35
CA ASN A 125 2.18 -31.82 2.56
C ASN A 125 2.12 -30.65 3.55
N SER A 126 1.40 -30.91 4.66
CA SER A 126 1.47 -30.27 6.00
C SER A 126 1.02 -28.80 6.11
N GLY A 127 0.22 -28.36 7.07
CA GLY A 127 -0.20 -28.95 8.36
C GLY A 127 -0.28 -27.81 9.39
N ALA A 128 -1.49 -27.53 9.86
CA ALA A 128 -1.95 -26.35 10.62
C ALA A 128 -1.27 -26.03 11.97
N ALA A 129 -1.34 -24.76 12.41
CA ALA A 129 -2.25 -24.28 13.50
C ALA A 129 -1.73 -23.05 14.30
N SER A 130 -2.61 -22.03 14.41
CA SER A 130 -3.04 -21.29 15.64
C SER A 130 -2.03 -20.52 16.51
N SER A 131 -2.30 -19.40 17.20
CA SER A 131 -3.41 -18.43 17.33
C SER A 131 -2.92 -17.25 18.23
N GLU A 132 -3.71 -16.18 18.25
CA GLU A 132 -3.91 -15.15 19.31
C GLU A 132 -3.31 -13.74 19.20
N SER A 133 -4.12 -12.81 19.69
CA SER A 133 -4.31 -11.40 19.31
C SER A 133 -3.91 -10.44 20.42
N SER A 134 -3.77 -9.14 20.14
CA SER A 134 -4.40 -8.05 20.92
C SER A 134 -4.07 -6.64 20.40
N VAL A 135 -4.92 -5.70 20.80
CA VAL A 135 -5.26 -4.39 20.23
C VAL A 135 -4.39 -3.25 20.78
N SER A 136 -4.22 -2.14 20.04
CA SER A 136 -4.27 -0.78 20.61
C SER A 136 -4.36 0.31 19.53
N SER A 137 -5.31 1.22 19.75
CA SER A 137 -5.63 2.41 18.97
C SER A 137 -4.78 3.61 19.38
N ALA A 138 -4.38 4.43 18.41
CA ALA A 138 -4.02 5.82 18.67
C ALA A 138 -4.49 6.70 17.50
N THR A 139 -5.34 7.66 17.82
CA THR A 139 -5.78 8.77 16.96
C THR A 139 -4.63 9.76 16.81
N VAL A 140 -4.27 10.13 15.58
CA VAL A 140 -3.44 11.30 15.31
C VAL A 140 -4.18 12.22 14.35
N ASP A 141 -4.39 13.44 14.82
CA ASP A 141 -5.00 14.57 14.16
C ASP A 141 -4.12 15.05 12.99
N GLY A 142 -4.72 15.22 11.81
CA GLY A 142 -4.02 15.60 10.58
C GLY A 142 -4.75 15.10 9.33
N HIS A 143 -4.79 15.93 8.29
CA HIS A 143 -5.51 15.68 7.02
C HIS A 143 -5.45 14.22 6.57
N ASP A 144 -6.61 13.58 6.62
CA ASP A 144 -6.73 12.15 6.48
C ASP A 144 -6.85 11.77 5.00
N ILE A 145 -5.76 11.26 4.44
CA ILE A 145 -5.68 10.75 3.07
C ILE A 145 -6.74 9.70 2.75
N TRP A 146 -7.30 9.04 3.78
CA TRP A 146 -8.32 8.00 3.65
C TRP A 146 -9.77 8.52 3.74
N GLN A 147 -9.98 9.83 3.86
CA GLN A 147 -11.31 10.41 3.88
C GLN A 147 -12.13 10.02 2.63
N VAL A 148 -11.53 10.16 1.44
CA VAL A 148 -12.16 9.78 0.16
C VAL A 148 -12.54 8.30 0.14
N HIS A 149 -11.72 7.44 0.76
CA HIS A 149 -12.01 6.01 0.85
C HIS A 149 -13.20 5.74 1.78
N ARG A 150 -13.28 6.41 2.94
CA ARG A 150 -14.43 6.27 3.85
C ARG A 150 -15.75 6.68 3.20
N GLU A 151 -15.73 7.75 2.41
CA GLU A 151 -16.90 8.21 1.63
C GLU A 151 -17.32 7.16 0.61
N LYS A 152 -16.37 6.52 -0.09
CA LYS A 152 -16.66 5.40 -1.02
C LYS A 152 -17.24 4.16 -0.32
N ILE A 153 -16.80 3.82 0.90
CA ILE A 153 -17.36 2.71 1.67
C ILE A 153 -18.86 2.94 1.94
N MET A 154 -19.25 4.15 2.33
CA MET A 154 -20.66 4.47 2.63
C MET A 154 -21.56 4.39 1.39
N ALA A 155 -21.01 4.58 0.19
CA ALA A 155 -21.75 4.54 -1.07
C ALA A 155 -21.94 3.12 -1.66
N LEU A 156 -21.12 2.12 -1.26
CA LEU A 156 -21.03 0.82 -1.94
C LEU A 156 -21.85 -0.32 -1.26
N ALA A 157 -22.92 -0.01 -0.54
CA ALA A 157 -23.68 -1.00 0.25
C ALA A 157 -24.49 -2.05 -0.56
N SER A 158 -24.33 -2.15 -1.87
CA SER A 158 -25.01 -3.18 -2.67
C SER A 158 -24.31 -3.43 -3.99
N ASN A 159 -23.72 -4.62 -4.18
CA ASN A 159 -23.68 -5.39 -5.44
C ASN A 159 -22.81 -6.64 -5.26
N LEU A 160 -23.39 -7.84 -5.48
CA LEU A 160 -22.68 -9.12 -5.42
C LEU A 160 -22.95 -9.98 -6.67
N SER A 161 -21.89 -10.30 -7.41
CA SER A 161 -21.71 -11.51 -8.24
C SER A 161 -20.24 -11.53 -8.74
N MET A 162 -19.62 -12.59 -9.23
CA MET A 162 -19.84 -14.04 -9.31
C MET A 162 -18.42 -14.61 -9.31
N VAL A 163 -17.99 -15.34 -8.28
CA VAL A 163 -16.66 -15.99 -8.26
C VAL A 163 -16.87 -17.51 -8.22
N LYS A 164 -15.87 -18.29 -8.67
CA LYS A 164 -15.95 -19.75 -8.83
C LYS A 164 -15.11 -20.49 -7.78
N ASN A 165 -14.97 -19.93 -6.59
CA ASN A 165 -14.14 -20.47 -5.51
C ASN A 165 -14.80 -20.14 -4.17
N ALA A 166 -15.26 -21.16 -3.44
CA ALA A 166 -16.07 -20.99 -2.22
C ALA A 166 -15.41 -20.08 -1.16
N GLU A 167 -14.10 -20.22 -0.92
CA GLU A 167 -13.35 -19.32 -0.02
C GLU A 167 -13.37 -17.87 -0.52
N LEU A 168 -13.19 -17.67 -1.82
CA LEU A 168 -13.10 -16.35 -2.41
C LEU A 168 -14.48 -15.67 -2.47
N ASP A 169 -15.54 -16.42 -2.76
CA ASP A 169 -16.93 -15.96 -2.71
C ASP A 169 -17.30 -15.52 -1.29
N LEU A 170 -16.97 -16.33 -0.29
CA LEU A 170 -17.22 -16.02 1.12
C LEU A 170 -16.43 -14.77 1.57
N TYR A 171 -15.16 -14.64 1.18
CA TYR A 171 -14.35 -13.46 1.49
C TYR A 171 -14.88 -12.17 0.84
N VAL A 172 -15.29 -12.26 -0.43
CA VAL A 172 -15.87 -11.13 -1.16
C VAL A 172 -17.20 -10.69 -0.55
N ALA A 173 -18.00 -11.63 -0.05
CA ALA A 173 -19.28 -11.35 0.62
C ALA A 173 -19.11 -10.79 2.03
N ALA A 174 -18.01 -11.10 2.72
CA ALA A 174 -17.75 -10.61 4.08
C ALA A 174 -17.68 -9.07 4.13
N PRO A 175 -17.98 -8.44 5.28
CA PRO A 175 -17.85 -7.00 5.44
C PRO A 175 -16.40 -6.54 5.32
N LEU A 176 -16.21 -5.24 5.07
CA LEU A 176 -14.91 -4.60 5.04
C LEU A 176 -14.37 -4.41 6.46
N SER A 177 -13.05 -4.52 6.60
CA SER A 177 -12.36 -4.22 7.86
C SER A 177 -12.05 -2.73 7.99
N ASN A 178 -11.90 -2.27 9.23
CA ASN A 178 -11.46 -0.90 9.52
C ASN A 178 -10.02 -0.69 9.00
N LEU A 179 -9.71 0.53 8.56
CA LEU A 179 -8.39 0.93 8.06
C LEU A 179 -7.26 0.71 9.06
N THR A 180 -7.57 0.77 10.36
CA THR A 180 -6.64 0.57 11.47
C THR A 180 -6.23 -0.89 11.67
N VAL A 181 -6.94 -1.84 11.06
CA VAL A 181 -6.63 -3.27 11.16
C VAL A 181 -5.39 -3.59 10.34
N ASP A 182 -4.49 -4.37 10.92
CA ASP A 182 -3.37 -4.96 10.18
C ASP A 182 -3.87 -6.15 9.32
N PRO A 183 -3.77 -6.07 7.98
CA PRO A 183 -4.19 -7.15 7.09
C PRO A 183 -3.49 -8.48 7.37
N LEU A 184 -2.21 -8.46 7.75
CA LEU A 184 -1.47 -9.70 7.98
C LEU A 184 -2.01 -10.45 9.20
N ASN A 185 -2.35 -9.70 10.26
CA ASN A 185 -2.97 -10.29 11.45
C ASN A 185 -4.40 -10.76 11.19
N PHE A 186 -5.17 -10.04 10.36
CA PHE A 186 -6.48 -10.50 9.90
C PHE A 186 -6.38 -11.86 9.20
N TRP A 187 -5.46 -12.00 8.25
CA TRP A 187 -5.28 -13.25 7.49
C TRP A 187 -4.80 -14.40 8.38
N LYS A 188 -3.84 -14.17 9.28
CA LYS A 188 -3.42 -15.17 10.27
C LYS A 188 -4.57 -15.63 11.16
N SER A 189 -5.42 -14.71 11.61
CA SER A 189 -6.57 -15.05 12.46
C SER A 189 -7.68 -15.78 11.68
N SER A 190 -7.73 -15.61 10.37
CA SER A 190 -8.77 -16.17 9.49
C SER A 190 -8.30 -17.41 8.73
N GLU A 191 -7.10 -17.93 9.04
CA GLU A 191 -6.47 -19.06 8.36
C GLU A 191 -7.34 -20.32 8.40
N GLY A 192 -8.02 -20.58 9.53
CA GLY A 192 -8.93 -21.73 9.65
C GLY A 192 -10.16 -21.65 8.74
N THR A 193 -10.57 -20.44 8.34
CA THR A 193 -11.73 -20.22 7.45
C THR A 193 -11.30 -20.10 5.98
N PHE A 194 -10.13 -19.51 5.73
CA PHE A 194 -9.62 -19.25 4.38
C PHE A 194 -8.15 -19.70 4.22
N PRO A 195 -7.84 -21.00 4.34
CA PRO A 195 -6.45 -21.46 4.38
C PRO A 195 -5.68 -21.11 3.10
N LYS A 196 -6.28 -21.35 1.92
CA LYS A 196 -5.63 -21.09 0.63
C LYS A 196 -5.50 -19.60 0.35
N LEU A 197 -6.54 -18.83 0.72
CA LEU A 197 -6.54 -17.40 0.51
C LEU A 197 -5.55 -16.69 1.46
N THR A 198 -5.37 -17.21 2.67
CA THR A 198 -4.39 -16.72 3.66
C THR A 198 -2.97 -16.85 3.13
N GLU A 199 -2.59 -18.03 2.64
CA GLU A 199 -1.26 -18.25 2.06
C GLU A 199 -1.00 -17.28 0.89
N LEU A 200 -1.97 -17.14 -0.01
CA LEU A 200 -1.86 -16.23 -1.14
C LEU A 200 -1.79 -14.76 -0.72
N ALA A 201 -2.57 -14.36 0.28
CA ALA A 201 -2.60 -13.01 0.80
C ALA A 201 -1.27 -12.66 1.49
N LEU A 202 -0.73 -13.52 2.33
CA LEU A 202 0.56 -13.31 2.98
C LEU A 202 1.68 -13.11 1.96
N LYS A 203 1.66 -13.85 0.84
CA LYS A 203 2.64 -13.71 -0.25
C LYS A 203 2.57 -12.36 -0.97
N HIS A 204 1.37 -11.82 -1.20
CA HIS A 204 1.20 -10.56 -1.95
C HIS A 204 1.28 -9.33 -1.04
N LEU A 205 0.79 -9.43 0.19
CA LEU A 205 0.77 -8.33 1.17
C LEU A 205 2.14 -8.10 1.81
N SER A 206 3.01 -9.12 1.88
CA SER A 206 4.38 -8.96 2.39
C SER A 206 5.31 -8.17 1.45
N VAL A 207 4.91 -7.97 0.18
CA VAL A 207 5.70 -7.20 -0.77
C VAL A 207 5.62 -5.71 -0.45
N MET A 208 6.76 -5.03 -0.46
CA MET A 208 6.80 -3.58 -0.28
C MET A 208 6.49 -2.88 -1.61
N ALA A 209 5.72 -1.79 -1.55
CA ALA A 209 5.39 -1.01 -2.75
C ALA A 209 6.55 -0.16 -3.26
N THR A 210 7.52 0.18 -2.42
CA THR A 210 8.62 1.09 -2.74
C THR A 210 9.98 0.51 -2.37
N SER A 211 11.04 1.00 -3.02
CA SER A 211 12.43 0.70 -2.66
C SER A 211 12.93 1.47 -1.44
N ALA A 212 12.13 2.39 -0.88
CA ALA A 212 12.55 3.31 0.18
C ALA A 212 13.16 2.62 1.42
N PRO A 213 12.66 1.45 1.90
CA PRO A 213 13.30 0.75 3.02
C PRO A 213 14.70 0.24 2.68
N SER A 214 14.90 -0.27 1.46
CA SER A 214 16.24 -0.66 1.00
C SER A 214 17.17 0.55 0.86
N GLU A 215 16.67 1.67 0.34
CA GLU A 215 17.42 2.91 0.22
C GLU A 215 17.83 3.48 1.58
N ARG A 216 16.95 3.40 2.59
CA ARG A 216 17.24 3.81 3.97
C ARG A 216 18.37 2.96 4.56
N LEU A 217 18.31 1.65 4.37
CA LEU A 217 19.35 0.71 4.79
C LEU A 217 20.70 1.04 4.11
N PHE A 218 20.71 1.22 2.79
CA PHE A 218 21.93 1.55 2.05
C PHE A 218 22.46 2.95 2.38
N SER A 219 21.59 3.91 2.69
CA SER A 219 21.99 5.26 3.14
C SER A 219 22.68 5.20 4.51
N LYS A 220 22.13 4.44 5.46
CA LYS A 220 22.76 4.20 6.77
C LYS A 220 24.13 3.52 6.60
N ALA A 221 24.23 2.53 5.73
CA ALA A 221 25.48 1.85 5.44
C ALA A 221 26.51 2.73 4.72
N GLY A 222 26.07 3.54 3.75
CA GLY A 222 26.91 4.51 3.05
C GLY A 222 27.52 5.53 4.02
N ASN A 223 26.75 6.01 4.99
CA ASN A 223 27.25 6.89 6.05
C ASN A 223 28.32 6.22 6.92
N MET A 224 28.17 4.94 7.24
CA MET A 224 29.15 4.19 8.04
C MET A 224 30.46 3.91 7.28
N VAL A 225 30.37 3.55 5.99
CA VAL A 225 31.52 3.34 5.11
C VAL A 225 32.26 4.64 4.82
N ARG A 226 31.56 5.79 4.78
CA ARG A 226 32.19 7.11 4.55
C ARG A 226 32.80 7.71 5.83
N LYS A 227 32.15 7.56 7.00
CA LYS A 227 32.60 8.14 8.28
C LYS A 227 33.82 7.42 8.85
N THR A 228 33.89 6.11 8.69
CA THR A 228 35.12 5.37 8.97
C THR A 228 35.91 5.33 7.67
N ARG A 229 37.15 5.82 7.60
CA ARG A 229 38.02 5.70 6.40
C ARG A 229 38.45 4.24 6.14
N ASN A 230 37.52 3.30 6.30
CA ASN A 230 37.75 1.89 6.30
C ASN A 230 37.44 1.36 4.90
N ARG A 231 38.46 0.75 4.30
CA ARG A 231 38.34 -0.04 3.07
C ARG A 231 37.64 -1.37 3.40
N ILE A 232 36.36 -1.31 3.74
CA ILE A 232 35.56 -2.49 4.06
C ILE A 232 35.34 -3.27 2.76
N LEU A 233 35.77 -4.54 2.74
CA LEU A 233 35.55 -5.42 1.61
C LEU A 233 34.04 -5.69 1.43
N GLY A 234 33.55 -5.77 0.19
CA GLY A 234 32.12 -5.94 -0.11
C GLY A 234 31.45 -7.08 0.67
N LYS A 235 32.13 -8.24 0.83
CA LYS A 235 31.63 -9.37 1.62
C LYS A 235 31.37 -9.03 3.10
N ARG A 236 32.19 -8.18 3.72
CA ARG A 236 32.00 -7.74 5.11
C ARG A 236 30.88 -6.71 5.20
N LEU A 237 30.77 -5.81 4.22
CA LEU A 237 29.68 -4.85 4.14
C LEU A 237 28.32 -5.56 4.06
N SER A 238 28.19 -6.60 3.22
CA SER A 238 26.96 -7.39 3.13
C SER A 238 26.56 -8.04 4.45
N LYS A 239 27.51 -8.63 5.18
CA LYS A 239 27.23 -9.22 6.51
C LYS A 239 26.80 -8.17 7.52
N LEU A 240 27.46 -7.03 7.52
CA LEU A 240 27.16 -5.94 8.45
C LEU A 240 25.82 -5.27 8.15
N LEU A 241 25.47 -5.16 6.87
CA LEU A 241 24.14 -4.75 6.41
C LEU A 241 23.06 -5.72 6.90
N PHE A 242 23.24 -7.01 6.67
CA PHE A 242 22.30 -8.05 7.13
C PHE A 242 22.08 -7.99 8.64
N LEU A 243 23.16 -7.89 9.41
CA LEU A 243 23.11 -7.77 10.86
C LEU A 243 22.34 -6.50 11.30
N ASN A 244 22.57 -5.36 10.63
CA ASN A 244 21.82 -4.12 10.92
C ASN A 244 20.33 -4.16 10.57
N CYS A 245 19.90 -5.10 9.71
CA CYS A 245 18.49 -5.30 9.40
C CYS A 245 17.74 -6.09 10.48
N LEU A 246 18.45 -6.82 11.33
CA LEU A 246 17.84 -7.61 12.38
C LEU A 246 17.44 -6.70 13.55
N PRO A 247 16.23 -6.88 14.11
CA PRO A 247 15.82 -6.14 15.29
C PRO A 247 16.73 -6.50 16.49
N GLU A 248 16.96 -5.52 17.37
CA GLU A 248 17.92 -5.62 18.48
C GLU A 248 17.59 -6.76 19.46
N ASN A 249 16.35 -7.24 19.49
CA ASN A 249 15.94 -8.36 20.35
C ASN A 249 16.40 -9.75 19.85
N LEU A 250 16.97 -9.84 18.65
CA LEU A 250 17.57 -11.07 18.11
C LEU A 250 19.09 -11.12 18.28
N TRP A 251 19.66 -10.11 18.96
CA TRP A 251 21.07 -10.01 19.32
C TRP A 251 21.31 -10.45 20.76
#